data_AF-A0A2H6JVM6-F1
#
_entry.id   AF-A0A2H6JVM6-F1
#
_cell.length_a   1.000
_cell.length_b   1.000
_cell.length_c   1.000
_cell.angle_alpha   90.00
_cell.angle_beta   90.00
_cell.angle_gamma   90.00
#
_symmetry.space_group_name_H-M   'P 1'
#
loop_
_entity.id
_entity.type
_entity.pdbx_description
1 polymer ?
#
loop_
_entity_poly.entity_id
_entity_poly.type
_entity_poly.pdbx_seq_one_letter_code
_entity_poly.pdbx_strand_id
1 'polypeptide(L)'
;MNKKLTTHWPSYARSLKREAKKLVEAGNIKSLYMLIDKALGIGDAYYRAQALAWVARRIQEAGYDSSKYFLKAVETTEKVPQEWKRSEILVNIAYEMSMAEVKDFKPLLRAVESIDNEEHRRKAIKAVSRRMTKLGLKSRASPEPKAPIIAKSEKATMEKKEINTNIPPIKNKKKSITMGLYNTYSGKSLRVAHIRAIARAAPLCYAFNLNLSLFGFPVETPEEIVEKVENETRVGKEESYIKKLFEEGRLSVLDFPEKQFQSESGELVATTPHPDPRKKISIEKISISNSSFCLLMGLGNQGIPGNILKKVKYHLELTDRNIPLETCTAMGVLAAKLG
;
A
#
# COMPACT_ATOMS: atom_id res chain seq x y z
N MET A 1 23.39 34.62 2.64
CA MET A 1 23.72 33.22 2.29
C MET A 1 22.48 32.54 1.74
N ASN A 2 22.39 32.36 0.42
CA ASN A 2 21.32 31.60 -0.21
C ASN A 2 21.50 30.11 0.11
N LYS A 3 20.66 29.56 1.00
CA LYS A 3 20.48 28.10 1.11
C LYS A 3 19.95 27.63 -0.24
N LYS A 4 20.81 27.00 -1.06
CA LYS A 4 20.34 26.20 -2.21
C LYS A 4 19.39 25.15 -1.64
N LEU A 5 18.08 25.37 -1.79
CA LEU A 5 17.07 24.37 -1.53
C LEU A 5 17.36 23.19 -2.45
N THR A 6 17.93 22.12 -1.92
CA THR A 6 18.08 20.86 -2.64
C THR A 6 16.68 20.31 -2.89
N THR A 7 16.22 20.36 -4.13
CA THR A 7 14.89 19.85 -4.49
C THR A 7 14.79 18.37 -4.16
N HIS A 8 13.90 18.02 -3.22
CA HIS A 8 13.64 16.62 -2.89
C HIS A 8 12.72 16.01 -3.96
N TRP A 9 13.33 15.44 -5.01
CA TRP A 9 12.64 14.86 -6.17
C TRP A 9 11.46 13.91 -5.87
N PRO A 10 11.51 13.03 -4.85
CA PRO A 10 10.36 12.18 -4.53
C PRO A 10 9.13 12.97 -4.09
N SER A 11 9.32 14.05 -3.33
CA SER A 11 8.19 14.89 -2.89
C SER A 11 7.67 15.73 -4.05
N TYR A 12 8.57 16.22 -4.91
CA TYR A 12 8.22 16.99 -6.08
C TYR A 12 7.45 16.16 -7.13
N ALA A 13 7.90 14.95 -7.43
CA ALA A 13 7.17 14.03 -8.32
C ALA A 13 5.75 13.74 -7.79
N ARG A 14 5.60 13.54 -6.48
CA ARG A 14 4.29 13.34 -5.84
C ARG A 14 3.42 14.60 -5.84
N SER A 15 4.01 15.80 -5.77
CA SER A 15 3.22 17.02 -5.95
C SER A 15 2.67 17.12 -7.38
N LEU A 16 3.46 16.76 -8.41
CA LEU A 16 2.97 16.73 -9.80
C LEU A 16 1.83 15.72 -9.97
N LYS A 17 1.91 14.53 -9.36
CA LYS A 17 0.80 13.55 -9.36
C LYS A 17 -0.50 14.12 -8.78
N ARG A 18 -0.41 14.79 -7.62
CA ARG A 18 -1.57 15.40 -6.94
C ARG A 18 -2.13 16.58 -7.73
N GLU A 19 -1.26 17.44 -8.27
CA GLU A 19 -1.64 18.56 -9.13
C GLU A 19 -2.35 18.05 -10.38
N ALA A 20 -1.83 17.01 -11.03
CA ALA A 20 -2.44 16.42 -12.21
C ALA A 20 -3.85 15.88 -11.94
N LYS A 21 -4.08 15.22 -10.79
CA LYS A 21 -5.43 14.77 -10.40
C LYS A 21 -6.42 15.94 -10.31
N LYS A 22 -6.04 17.02 -9.61
CA LYS A 22 -6.88 18.22 -9.48
C LYS A 22 -7.19 18.88 -10.82
N LEU A 23 -6.23 18.87 -11.76
CA LEU A 23 -6.42 19.46 -13.08
C LEU A 23 -7.38 18.65 -13.97
N VAL A 24 -7.41 17.32 -13.82
CA VAL A 24 -8.43 16.48 -14.47
C VAL A 24 -9.82 16.83 -13.92
N GLU A 25 -9.96 16.91 -12.59
CA GLU A 25 -11.22 17.30 -11.93
C GLU A 25 -11.70 18.69 -12.36
N ALA A 26 -10.76 19.61 -12.62
CA ALA A 26 -11.05 20.96 -13.10
C ALA A 26 -11.18 21.08 -14.63
N GLY A 27 -11.02 19.99 -15.40
CA GLY A 27 -11.06 20.02 -16.88
C GLY A 27 -9.94 20.84 -17.54
N ASN A 28 -8.86 21.15 -16.83
CA ASN A 28 -7.79 22.03 -17.31
C ASN A 28 -6.65 21.24 -17.98
N ILE A 29 -6.89 20.81 -19.22
CA ILE A 29 -5.94 20.00 -20.01
C ILE A 29 -4.64 20.73 -20.33
N LYS A 30 -4.69 22.05 -20.59
CA LYS A 30 -3.49 22.84 -20.92
C LYS A 30 -2.45 22.76 -19.79
N SER A 31 -2.93 22.81 -18.55
CA SER A 31 -2.05 22.74 -17.38
C SER A 31 -1.52 21.32 -17.15
N LEU A 32 -2.23 20.26 -17.57
CA LEU A 32 -1.71 18.88 -17.52
C LEU A 32 -0.47 18.73 -18.41
N TYR A 33 -0.48 19.32 -19.60
CA TYR A 33 0.70 19.31 -20.47
C TYR A 33 1.87 20.09 -19.87
N MET A 34 1.62 21.20 -19.17
CA MET A 34 2.69 21.90 -18.43
C MET A 34 3.31 21.04 -17.32
N LEU A 35 2.58 20.07 -16.75
CA LEU A 35 3.15 19.13 -15.78
C LEU A 35 4.11 18.12 -16.42
N ILE A 36 3.96 17.84 -17.71
CA ILE A 36 4.95 17.03 -18.44
C ILE A 36 6.29 17.77 -18.48
N ASP A 37 6.28 19.06 -18.79
CA ASP A 37 7.52 19.86 -18.83
C ASP A 37 8.18 19.92 -17.44
N LYS A 38 7.38 20.12 -16.38
CA LYS A 38 7.86 20.04 -15.00
C LYS A 38 8.43 18.66 -14.67
N ALA A 39 7.79 17.58 -15.12
CA ALA A 39 8.27 16.22 -14.91
C ALA A 39 9.61 15.99 -15.64
N LEU A 40 9.75 16.46 -16.88
CA LEU A 40 11.00 16.40 -17.65
C LEU A 40 12.15 17.14 -16.95
N GLY A 41 11.86 18.22 -16.23
CA GLY A 41 12.81 18.99 -15.42
C GLY A 41 13.31 18.29 -14.16
N ILE A 42 12.77 17.14 -13.77
CA ILE A 42 13.25 16.37 -12.62
C ILE A 42 14.64 15.83 -12.90
N GLY A 43 15.62 16.17 -12.06
CA GLY A 43 17.02 15.75 -12.24
C GLY A 43 17.24 14.24 -12.09
N ASP A 44 16.52 13.59 -11.18
CA ASP A 44 16.61 12.15 -10.93
C ASP A 44 15.80 11.35 -11.96
N ALA A 45 16.45 10.43 -12.68
CA ALA A 45 15.83 9.66 -13.76
C ALA A 45 14.67 8.76 -13.29
N TYR A 46 14.76 8.18 -12.10
CA TYR A 46 13.71 7.32 -11.57
C TYR A 46 12.45 8.15 -11.32
N TYR A 47 12.59 9.27 -10.60
CA TYR A 47 11.46 10.13 -10.29
C TYR A 47 10.93 10.88 -11.52
N ARG A 48 11.77 11.17 -12.51
CA ARG A 48 11.37 11.72 -13.80
C ARG A 48 10.47 10.73 -14.56
N ALA A 49 10.90 9.48 -14.71
CA ALA A 49 10.10 8.43 -15.36
C ALA A 49 8.77 8.20 -14.63
N GLN A 50 8.80 8.15 -13.29
CA GLN A 50 7.60 7.97 -12.47
C GLN A 50 6.61 9.12 -12.62
N ALA A 51 7.09 10.37 -12.58
CA ALA A 51 6.26 11.55 -12.73
C ALA A 51 5.64 11.62 -14.14
N LEU A 52 6.41 11.31 -15.19
CA LEU A 52 5.90 11.23 -16.55
C LEU A 52 4.76 10.22 -16.67
N ALA A 53 4.92 9.02 -16.12
CA ALA A 53 3.88 7.99 -16.15
C ALA A 53 2.60 8.41 -15.38
N TRP A 54 2.75 9.06 -14.22
CA TRP A 54 1.61 9.57 -13.47
C TRP A 54 0.83 10.65 -14.20
N VAL A 55 1.52 11.61 -14.80
CA VAL A 55 0.87 12.68 -15.56
C VAL A 55 0.27 12.12 -16.85
N ALA A 56 0.97 11.21 -17.55
CA ALA A 56 0.45 10.54 -18.74
C ALA A 56 -0.87 9.80 -18.46
N ARG A 57 -0.94 9.05 -17.36
CA ARG A 57 -2.20 8.41 -16.94
C ARG A 57 -3.34 9.41 -16.77
N ARG A 58 -3.09 10.55 -16.12
CA ARG A 58 -4.11 11.60 -15.93
C ARG A 58 -4.58 12.20 -17.26
N ILE A 59 -3.67 12.39 -18.21
CA ILE A 59 -3.99 12.85 -19.57
C ILE A 59 -4.91 11.83 -20.27
N GLN A 60 -4.62 10.53 -20.13
CA GLN A 60 -5.45 9.46 -20.70
C GLN A 60 -6.84 9.38 -20.05
N GLU A 61 -6.91 9.47 -18.72
CA GLU A 61 -8.18 9.50 -17.97
C GLU A 61 -9.04 10.72 -18.34
N ALA A 62 -8.41 11.83 -18.75
CA ALA A 62 -9.09 12.99 -19.30
C ALA A 62 -9.52 12.84 -20.78
N GLY A 63 -9.30 11.67 -21.40
CA GLY A 63 -9.72 11.36 -22.76
C GLY A 63 -8.74 11.76 -23.86
N TYR A 64 -7.50 12.12 -23.53
CA TYR A 64 -6.48 12.54 -24.50
C TYR A 64 -5.40 11.49 -24.69
N ASP A 65 -4.84 11.38 -25.90
CA ASP A 65 -3.75 10.44 -26.15
C ASP A 65 -2.50 10.79 -25.34
N SER A 66 -2.07 9.83 -24.52
CA SER A 66 -0.91 9.94 -23.65
C SER A 66 0.24 9.01 -24.05
N SER A 67 0.08 8.23 -25.12
CA SER A 67 0.98 7.14 -25.52
C SER A 67 2.44 7.60 -25.66
N LYS A 68 2.65 8.80 -26.24
CA LYS A 68 3.99 9.40 -26.39
C LYS A 68 4.68 9.70 -25.05
N TYR A 69 3.92 10.01 -23.99
CA TYR A 69 4.49 10.30 -22.67
C TYR A 69 4.81 9.02 -21.89
N PHE A 70 4.02 7.96 -22.08
CA PHE A 70 4.40 6.63 -21.57
C PHE A 70 5.67 6.11 -22.24
N LEU A 71 5.78 6.26 -23.57
CA LEU A 71 7.04 5.97 -24.28
C LEU A 71 8.20 6.77 -23.68
N LYS A 72 8.01 8.08 -23.44
CA LYS A 72 9.05 8.92 -22.84
C LYS A 72 9.44 8.49 -21.43
N ALA A 73 8.47 8.03 -20.64
CA ALA A 73 8.72 7.47 -19.32
C ALA A 73 9.60 6.22 -19.41
N VAL A 74 9.30 5.31 -20.35
CA VAL A 74 10.09 4.08 -20.60
C VAL A 74 11.52 4.44 -21.02
N GLU A 75 11.71 5.30 -22.02
CA GLU A 75 13.05 5.76 -22.46
C GLU A 75 13.86 6.36 -21.30
N THR A 76 13.19 7.10 -20.41
CA THR A 76 13.87 7.73 -19.28
C THR A 76 14.44 6.71 -18.30
N THR A 77 13.88 5.49 -18.23
CA THR A 77 14.36 4.44 -17.33
C THR A 77 15.77 3.96 -17.68
N GLU A 78 16.21 4.07 -18.93
CA GLU A 78 17.57 3.73 -19.37
C GLU A 78 18.62 4.57 -18.63
N LYS A 79 18.27 5.80 -18.26
CA LYS A 79 19.13 6.72 -17.50
C LYS A 79 19.18 6.39 -15.99
N VAL A 80 18.44 5.38 -15.52
CA VAL A 80 18.50 4.92 -14.12
C VAL A 80 19.71 4.00 -13.96
N PRO A 81 20.71 4.36 -13.12
CA PRO A 81 21.96 3.59 -13.05
C PRO A 81 21.79 2.20 -12.44
N GLN A 82 20.90 2.05 -11.45
CA GLN A 82 20.70 0.78 -10.75
C GLN A 82 19.64 -0.07 -11.47
N GLU A 83 20.01 -1.24 -11.97
CA GLU A 83 19.09 -2.14 -12.69
C GLU A 83 17.87 -2.56 -11.88
N TRP A 84 18.03 -2.83 -10.59
CA TRP A 84 16.91 -3.19 -9.73
C TRP A 84 15.89 -2.05 -9.64
N LYS A 85 16.35 -0.80 -9.60
CA LYS A 85 15.46 0.38 -9.67
C LYS A 85 14.84 0.54 -11.04
N ARG A 86 15.60 0.23 -12.11
CA ARG A 86 15.10 0.23 -13.50
C ARG A 86 13.97 -0.78 -13.69
N SER A 87 14.16 -1.99 -13.18
CA SER A 87 13.14 -3.05 -13.14
C SER A 87 11.89 -2.61 -12.37
N GLU A 88 12.07 -2.04 -11.17
CA GLU A 88 10.97 -1.51 -10.35
C GLU A 88 10.17 -0.43 -11.09
N ILE A 89 10.84 0.58 -11.67
CA ILE A 89 10.13 1.66 -12.36
C ILE A 89 9.43 1.18 -13.63
N LEU A 90 10.01 0.24 -14.39
CA LEU A 90 9.37 -0.33 -15.57
C LEU A 90 8.07 -1.08 -15.19
N VAL A 91 8.06 -1.80 -14.07
CA VAL A 91 6.84 -2.43 -13.55
C VAL A 91 5.80 -1.40 -13.12
N ASN A 92 6.22 -0.29 -12.50
CA ASN A 92 5.32 0.80 -12.14
C ASN A 92 4.74 1.50 -13.39
N ILE A 93 5.53 1.73 -14.43
CA ILE A 93 5.04 2.29 -15.70
C ILE A 93 3.99 1.35 -16.30
N ALA A 94 4.25 0.03 -16.31
CA ALA A 94 3.29 -0.95 -16.81
C ALA A 94 1.97 -0.95 -16.02
N TYR A 95 2.03 -0.69 -14.71
CA TYR A 95 0.84 -0.48 -13.89
C TYR A 95 0.07 0.76 -14.35
N GLU A 96 0.73 1.90 -14.49
CA GLU A 96 0.05 3.14 -14.90
C GLU A 96 -0.52 3.04 -16.31
N MET A 97 0.18 2.40 -17.26
CA MET A 97 -0.33 2.10 -18.61
C MET A 97 -1.58 1.23 -18.55
N SER A 98 -1.58 0.20 -17.69
CA SER A 98 -2.74 -0.68 -17.51
C SER A 98 -3.95 0.04 -16.92
N MET A 99 -3.74 0.94 -15.95
CA MET A 99 -4.81 1.74 -15.37
C MET A 99 -5.35 2.79 -16.33
N ALA A 100 -4.50 3.24 -17.25
CA ALA A 100 -4.85 4.16 -18.33
C ALA A 100 -5.45 3.44 -19.57
N GLU A 101 -5.62 2.12 -19.54
CA GLU A 101 -6.06 1.31 -20.68
C GLU A 101 -5.21 1.44 -21.95
N VAL A 102 -3.94 1.84 -21.82
CA VAL A 102 -2.98 1.94 -22.93
C VAL A 102 -2.56 0.54 -23.36
N LYS A 103 -2.70 0.22 -24.65
CA LYS A 103 -2.49 -1.15 -25.16
C LYS A 103 -1.11 -1.41 -25.77
N ASP A 104 -0.35 -0.37 -26.13
CA ASP A 104 0.97 -0.57 -26.73
C ASP A 104 2.06 -0.76 -25.66
N PHE A 105 2.24 -2.00 -25.22
CA PHE A 105 3.30 -2.40 -24.28
C PHE A 105 4.64 -2.70 -24.97
N LYS A 106 4.75 -2.62 -26.30
CA LYS A 106 5.96 -3.07 -27.02
C LYS A 106 7.24 -2.34 -26.57
N PRO A 107 7.26 -1.00 -26.40
CA PRO A 107 8.46 -0.31 -25.93
C PRO A 107 8.85 -0.75 -24.52
N LEU A 108 7.86 -0.95 -23.65
CA LEU A 108 8.07 -1.37 -22.27
C LEU A 108 8.62 -2.79 -22.18
N LEU A 109 8.11 -3.72 -23.00
CA LEU A 109 8.62 -5.09 -23.05
C LEU A 109 10.09 -5.13 -23.48
N ARG A 110 10.46 -4.37 -24.52
CA ARG A 110 11.87 -4.27 -24.94
C ARG A 110 12.78 -3.76 -23.83
N ALA A 111 12.35 -2.73 -23.11
CA ALA A 111 13.11 -2.17 -21.99
C ALA A 111 13.22 -3.13 -20.79
N VAL A 112 12.22 -3.99 -20.58
CA VAL A 112 12.27 -5.04 -19.56
C VAL A 112 13.17 -6.19 -20.00
N GLU A 113 13.13 -6.57 -21.27
CA GLU A 113 13.97 -7.62 -21.86
C GLU A 113 15.47 -7.25 -21.83
N SER A 114 15.81 -5.96 -21.87
CA SER A 114 17.19 -5.46 -21.78
C SER A 114 17.76 -5.35 -20.35
N ILE A 115 17.02 -5.79 -19.32
CA ILE A 115 17.56 -5.87 -17.95
C ILE A 115 18.54 -7.05 -17.89
N ASP A 116 19.81 -6.82 -17.54
CA ASP A 116 20.84 -7.87 -17.55
C ASP A 116 20.60 -8.93 -16.47
N ASN A 117 20.31 -8.51 -15.23
CA ASN A 117 20.00 -9.44 -14.16
C ASN A 117 18.76 -10.29 -14.46
N GLU A 118 18.97 -11.60 -14.60
CA GLU A 118 17.92 -12.56 -15.00
C GLU A 118 16.75 -12.62 -14.03
N GLU A 119 17.00 -12.53 -12.72
CA GLU A 119 15.94 -12.58 -11.72
C GLU A 119 15.03 -11.34 -11.79
N HIS A 120 15.64 -10.15 -11.91
CA HIS A 120 14.92 -8.89 -12.09
C HIS A 120 14.16 -8.86 -13.41
N ARG A 121 14.79 -9.31 -14.50
CA ARG A 121 14.16 -9.45 -15.82
C ARG A 121 12.93 -10.37 -15.76
N ARG A 122 13.09 -11.59 -15.23
CA ARG A 122 12.00 -12.57 -15.12
C ARG A 122 10.83 -12.07 -14.27
N LYS A 123 11.11 -11.44 -13.12
CA LYS A 123 10.08 -10.86 -12.24
C LYS A 123 9.33 -9.73 -12.96
N ALA A 124 10.04 -8.84 -13.64
CA ALA A 124 9.43 -7.75 -14.40
C ALA A 124 8.57 -8.27 -15.56
N ILE A 125 9.08 -9.21 -16.38
CA ILE A 125 8.29 -9.84 -17.48
C ILE A 125 7.00 -10.44 -16.94
N LYS A 126 7.07 -11.17 -15.83
CA LYS A 126 5.87 -11.77 -15.19
C LYS A 126 4.89 -10.69 -14.73
N ALA A 127 5.37 -9.62 -14.12
CA ALA A 127 4.53 -8.52 -13.65
C ALA A 127 3.86 -7.78 -14.81
N VAL A 128 4.61 -7.43 -15.86
CA VAL A 128 4.10 -6.78 -17.07
C VAL A 128 3.08 -7.66 -17.79
N SER A 129 3.39 -8.95 -17.96
CA SER A 129 2.48 -9.90 -18.62
C SER A 129 1.13 -9.96 -17.92
N ARG A 130 1.11 -9.99 -16.58
CA ARG A 130 -0.14 -9.94 -15.80
C ARG A 130 -0.94 -8.66 -16.06
N ARG A 131 -0.27 -7.50 -16.22
CA ARG A 131 -0.94 -6.22 -16.54
C ARG A 131 -1.54 -6.26 -17.94
N MET A 132 -0.80 -6.80 -18.91
CA MET A 132 -1.29 -7.02 -20.27
C MET A 132 -2.50 -7.95 -20.31
N THR A 133 -2.48 -9.06 -19.55
CA THR A 133 -3.61 -9.99 -19.47
C THR A 133 -4.86 -9.33 -18.90
N LYS A 134 -4.73 -8.43 -17.92
CA LYS A 134 -5.88 -7.65 -17.38
C LYS A 134 -6.55 -6.78 -18.45
N LEU A 135 -5.82 -6.38 -19.49
CA LEU A 135 -6.34 -5.64 -20.65
C LEU A 135 -6.79 -6.55 -21.82
N GLY A 136 -6.79 -7.88 -21.63
CA GLY A 136 -7.10 -8.84 -22.68
C GLY A 136 -6.01 -8.98 -23.76
N LEU A 137 -4.80 -8.49 -23.52
CA LEU A 137 -3.69 -8.60 -24.45
C LEU A 137 -2.98 -9.96 -24.31
N LYS A 138 -2.63 -10.58 -25.44
CA LYS A 138 -1.85 -11.82 -25.45
C LYS A 138 -0.37 -11.52 -25.15
N SER A 139 0.18 -12.12 -24.09
CA SER A 139 1.61 -12.11 -23.79
C SER A 139 2.31 -13.30 -24.46
N ARG A 140 3.50 -13.07 -25.05
CA ARG A 140 4.37 -14.16 -25.59
C ARG A 140 4.99 -15.04 -24.50
N ALA A 141 4.99 -14.59 -23.25
CA ALA A 141 5.61 -15.30 -22.13
C ALA A 141 4.54 -15.98 -21.23
N SER A 142 4.24 -17.24 -21.53
CA SER A 142 3.53 -18.14 -20.61
C SER A 142 4.26 -19.49 -20.60
N PRO A 143 4.67 -20.03 -19.44
CA PRO A 143 4.59 -21.46 -19.24
C PRO A 143 3.11 -21.83 -19.18
N GLU A 144 2.77 -22.95 -19.82
CA GLU A 144 1.40 -23.44 -20.02
C GLU A 144 0.54 -23.45 -18.74
N PRO A 145 -0.79 -23.22 -18.87
CA PRO A 145 -1.72 -23.46 -17.79
C PRO A 145 -1.80 -24.98 -17.52
N LYS A 146 -1.51 -25.40 -16.29
CA LYS A 146 -1.80 -26.76 -15.84
C LYS A 146 -3.33 -26.92 -15.70
N ALA A 147 -3.89 -27.73 -16.62
CA ALA A 147 -5.05 -28.64 -16.57
C ALA A 147 -6.37 -28.23 -15.83
N PRO A 148 -7.53 -28.74 -16.31
CA PRO A 148 -8.79 -28.02 -16.32
C PRO A 148 -9.59 -28.13 -15.01
N ILE A 149 -10.28 -27.04 -14.66
CA ILE A 149 -11.34 -27.04 -13.64
C ILE A 149 -12.59 -27.69 -14.27
N ILE A 150 -13.03 -28.76 -13.60
CA ILE A 150 -14.16 -29.59 -13.98
C ILE A 150 -15.48 -28.80 -13.92
N ALA A 151 -16.30 -29.13 -14.92
CA ALA A 151 -17.71 -28.82 -15.21
C ALA A 151 -18.57 -27.99 -14.24
N LYS A 152 -19.24 -27.03 -14.89
CA LYS A 152 -20.55 -26.40 -14.64
C LYS A 152 -21.49 -27.15 -13.69
N SER A 153 -22.11 -26.41 -12.78
CA SER A 153 -23.51 -26.64 -12.39
C SER A 153 -24.31 -25.34 -12.54
N GLU A 154 -25.58 -25.51 -12.87
CA GLU A 154 -26.44 -24.57 -13.57
C GLU A 154 -27.09 -23.51 -12.70
N LYS A 155 -27.65 -22.51 -13.41
CA LYS A 155 -28.39 -21.34 -12.92
C LYS A 155 -29.58 -21.74 -12.07
N ALA A 156 -29.76 -21.03 -10.95
CA ALA A 156 -31.08 -20.76 -10.38
C ALA A 156 -31.27 -19.24 -10.36
N THR A 157 -32.24 -18.78 -11.15
CA THR A 157 -32.80 -17.42 -11.17
C THR A 157 -33.45 -17.09 -9.83
N MET A 158 -33.15 -15.93 -9.25
CA MET A 158 -34.08 -15.25 -8.34
C MET A 158 -33.82 -13.74 -8.30
N GLU A 159 -34.92 -13.03 -8.08
CA GLU A 159 -35.26 -11.65 -8.43
C GLU A 159 -34.40 -10.53 -7.83
N LYS A 160 -34.37 -9.41 -8.58
CA LYS A 160 -33.86 -8.12 -8.11
C LYS A 160 -34.76 -7.57 -7.00
N LYS A 161 -34.20 -7.32 -5.80
CA LYS A 161 -34.78 -6.40 -4.82
C LYS A 161 -33.92 -5.15 -4.71
N GLU A 162 -34.56 -4.01 -4.94
CA GLU A 162 -34.05 -2.67 -4.70
C GLU A 162 -33.59 -2.53 -3.24
N ILE A 163 -32.38 -2.01 -3.03
CA ILE A 163 -31.92 -1.59 -1.70
C ILE A 163 -32.07 -0.07 -1.65
N ASN A 164 -33.08 0.34 -0.89
CA ASN A 164 -33.44 1.72 -0.59
C ASN A 164 -32.30 2.42 0.16
N THR A 165 -31.83 3.54 -0.39
CA THR A 165 -30.87 4.45 0.23
C THR A 165 -31.55 5.24 1.33
N ASN A 166 -31.51 4.71 2.55
CA ASN A 166 -31.69 5.50 3.76
C ASN A 166 -30.50 5.26 4.68
N ILE A 167 -29.57 6.22 4.70
CA ILE A 167 -28.50 6.28 5.70
C ILE A 167 -29.07 7.03 6.91
N PRO A 168 -29.43 6.34 8.01
CA PRO A 168 -29.74 7.03 9.24
C PRO A 168 -28.47 7.64 9.85
N PRO A 169 -28.56 8.76 10.58
CA PRO A 169 -27.41 9.41 11.18
C PRO A 169 -26.90 8.54 12.33
N ILE A 170 -25.72 7.93 12.18
CA ILE A 170 -25.18 7.05 13.23
C ILE A 170 -24.52 7.90 14.33
N LYS A 171 -25.28 8.16 15.40
CA LYS A 171 -24.75 8.54 16.73
C LYS A 171 -24.76 7.31 17.65
N ASN A 172 -23.60 6.65 17.78
CA ASN A 172 -23.07 6.00 18.99
C ASN A 172 -21.77 5.24 18.61
N LYS A 173 -20.59 5.75 19.01
CA LYS A 173 -19.29 5.11 18.71
C LYS A 173 -19.15 3.82 19.53
N LYS A 174 -19.36 2.66 18.89
CA LYS A 174 -18.99 1.35 19.43
C LYS A 174 -17.48 1.32 19.70
N LYS A 175 -17.06 0.79 20.86
CA LYS A 175 -15.66 0.53 21.18
C LYS A 175 -14.99 -0.25 20.05
N SER A 176 -13.80 0.16 19.65
CA SER A 176 -12.98 -0.55 18.66
C SER A 176 -11.57 -0.81 19.18
N ILE A 177 -11.04 -1.99 18.88
CA ILE A 177 -9.64 -2.34 19.13
C ILE A 177 -8.94 -2.44 17.79
N THR A 178 -7.82 -1.74 17.67
CA THR A 178 -7.02 -1.67 16.45
C THR A 178 -5.64 -2.27 16.70
N MET A 179 -5.22 -3.20 15.84
CA MET A 179 -3.83 -3.64 15.75
C MET A 179 -3.06 -2.64 14.89
N GLY A 180 -2.07 -1.97 15.47
CA GLY A 180 -1.26 -0.96 14.79
C GLY A 180 0.11 -1.50 14.42
N LEU A 181 0.42 -1.66 13.13
CA LEU A 181 1.77 -2.00 12.69
C LEU A 181 2.57 -0.72 12.47
N TYR A 182 3.67 -0.57 13.19
CA TYR A 182 4.57 0.58 13.09
C TYR A 182 5.77 0.23 12.22
N ASN A 183 5.92 0.91 11.09
CA ASN A 183 7.06 0.69 10.20
C ASN A 183 8.37 1.20 10.84
N THR A 184 9.34 0.29 10.98
CA THR A 184 10.68 0.56 11.50
C THR A 184 11.76 0.40 10.44
N TYR A 185 11.38 -0.08 9.25
CA TYR A 185 12.33 -0.31 8.17
C TYR A 185 12.71 1.01 7.52
N SER A 186 14.01 1.17 7.25
CA SER A 186 14.51 2.28 6.45
C SER A 186 14.10 2.13 4.99
N GLY A 187 13.98 3.24 4.27
CA GLY A 187 13.69 3.25 2.83
C GLY A 187 12.28 3.72 2.48
N LYS A 188 12.06 3.93 1.18
CA LYS A 188 10.86 4.57 0.63
C LYS A 188 9.98 3.61 -0.18
N SER A 189 10.28 2.31 -0.16
CA SER A 189 9.58 1.30 -0.95
C SER A 189 8.99 0.20 -0.07
N LEU A 190 7.83 -0.31 -0.48
CA LEU A 190 7.17 -1.41 0.22
C LEU A 190 7.92 -2.72 -0.06
N ARG A 191 8.74 -3.12 0.91
CA ARG A 191 9.50 -4.38 0.90
C ARG A 191 8.63 -5.59 1.20
N VAL A 192 9.08 -6.77 0.76
CA VAL A 192 8.50 -8.09 1.07
C VAL A 192 8.24 -8.29 2.57
N ALA A 193 9.10 -7.75 3.44
CA ALA A 193 8.91 -7.84 4.89
C ALA A 193 7.63 -7.14 5.38
N HIS A 194 7.30 -5.96 4.82
CA HIS A 194 6.05 -5.28 5.12
C HIS A 194 4.85 -6.12 4.69
N ILE A 195 4.91 -6.65 3.47
CA ILE A 195 3.83 -7.42 2.85
C ILE A 195 3.56 -8.69 3.66
N ARG A 196 4.62 -9.39 4.09
CA ARG A 196 4.51 -10.57 4.96
C ARG A 196 3.92 -10.23 6.33
N ALA A 197 4.30 -9.10 6.93
CA ALA A 197 3.74 -8.66 8.21
C ALA A 197 2.23 -8.40 8.08
N ILE A 198 1.81 -7.65 7.05
CA ILE A 198 0.39 -7.35 6.79
C ILE A 198 -0.39 -8.63 6.48
N ALA A 199 0.15 -9.51 5.64
CA ALA A 199 -0.51 -10.77 5.28
C ALA A 199 -0.75 -11.70 6.48
N ARG A 200 0.10 -11.60 7.52
CA ARG A 200 -0.07 -12.33 8.78
C ARG A 200 -1.03 -11.60 9.74
N ALA A 201 -1.01 -10.27 9.76
CA ALA A 201 -1.89 -9.47 10.60
C ALA A 201 -3.35 -9.52 10.16
N ALA A 202 -3.61 -9.48 8.85
CA ALA A 202 -4.96 -9.42 8.28
C ALA A 202 -5.89 -10.56 8.73
N PRO A 203 -5.52 -11.85 8.63
CA PRO A 203 -6.37 -12.95 9.11
C PRO A 203 -6.62 -12.87 10.62
N LEU A 204 -5.61 -12.47 11.42
CA LEU A 204 -5.78 -12.28 12.87
C LEU A 204 -6.79 -11.17 13.15
N CYS A 205 -6.65 -10.01 12.50
CA CYS A 205 -7.56 -8.90 12.70
C CYS A 205 -8.98 -9.24 12.28
N TYR A 206 -9.14 -9.97 11.17
CA TYR A 206 -10.45 -10.40 10.72
C TYR A 206 -11.09 -11.40 11.71
N ALA A 207 -10.36 -12.45 12.10
CA ALA A 207 -10.86 -13.51 12.97
C ALA A 207 -11.25 -13.02 14.37
N PHE A 208 -10.51 -12.05 14.91
CA PHE A 208 -10.67 -11.51 16.26
C PHE A 208 -11.38 -10.15 16.28
N ASN A 209 -12.10 -9.81 15.21
CA ASN A 209 -12.85 -8.55 15.09
C ASN A 209 -12.05 -7.27 15.43
N LEU A 210 -10.77 -7.23 15.07
CA LEU A 210 -9.89 -6.07 15.25
C LEU A 210 -9.80 -5.25 13.96
N ASN A 211 -9.56 -3.95 14.10
CA ASN A 211 -9.14 -3.11 12.97
C ASN A 211 -7.63 -3.25 12.74
N LEU A 212 -7.16 -2.90 11.54
CA LEU A 212 -5.74 -2.89 11.19
C LEU A 212 -5.32 -1.49 10.74
N SER A 213 -4.34 -0.91 11.43
CA SER A 213 -3.74 0.38 11.05
C SER A 213 -2.26 0.21 10.73
N LEU A 214 -1.83 0.78 9.60
CA LEU A 214 -0.45 0.71 9.10
C LEU A 214 0.20 2.09 9.20
N PHE A 215 1.18 2.24 10.10
CA PHE A 215 1.81 3.53 10.40
C PHE A 215 3.16 3.68 9.69
N GLY A 216 3.30 4.74 8.90
CA GLY A 216 4.55 5.09 8.22
C GLY A 216 4.97 4.09 7.13
N PHE A 217 4.02 3.30 6.62
CA PHE A 217 4.28 2.41 5.50
C PHE A 217 4.47 3.23 4.22
N PRO A 218 5.40 2.84 3.33
CA PRO A 218 5.71 3.59 2.10
C PRO A 218 4.68 3.33 0.99
N VAL A 219 3.42 3.67 1.26
CA VAL A 219 2.26 3.51 0.39
C VAL A 219 1.31 4.69 0.57
N GLU A 220 0.53 5.01 -0.45
CA GLU A 220 -0.35 6.19 -0.39
C GLU A 220 -1.77 5.84 0.06
N THR A 221 -2.26 4.64 -0.25
CA THR A 221 -3.65 4.27 0.04
C THR A 221 -3.80 2.82 0.51
N PRO A 222 -4.86 2.48 1.27
CA PRO A 222 -5.16 1.11 1.64
C PRO A 222 -5.33 0.15 0.45
N GLU A 223 -5.85 0.62 -0.68
CA GLU A 223 -6.03 -0.16 -1.92
C GLU A 223 -4.70 -0.68 -2.46
N GLU A 224 -3.64 0.15 -2.39
CA GLU A 224 -2.29 -0.25 -2.81
C GLU A 224 -1.78 -1.43 -1.96
N ILE A 225 -2.10 -1.42 -0.66
CA ILE A 225 -1.74 -2.50 0.25
C ILE A 225 -2.52 -3.77 -0.07
N VAL A 226 -3.83 -3.67 -0.23
CA VAL A 226 -4.68 -4.81 -0.61
C VAL A 226 -4.12 -5.44 -1.89
N GLU A 227 -3.89 -4.63 -2.92
CA GLU A 227 -3.37 -5.10 -4.20
C GLU A 227 -2.00 -5.79 -4.04
N LYS A 228 -1.07 -5.19 -3.30
CA LYS A 228 0.28 -5.77 -3.13
C LYS A 228 0.26 -7.06 -2.32
N VAL A 229 -0.52 -7.12 -1.25
CA VAL A 229 -0.65 -8.32 -0.42
C VAL A 229 -1.29 -9.46 -1.20
N GLU A 230 -2.35 -9.20 -1.98
CA GLU A 230 -2.98 -10.23 -2.81
C GLU A 230 -2.08 -10.75 -3.93
N ASN A 231 -1.26 -9.88 -4.53
CA ASN A 231 -0.40 -10.27 -5.65
C ASN A 231 0.86 -11.03 -5.21
N GLU A 232 1.35 -10.79 -3.99
CA GLU A 232 2.58 -11.38 -3.48
C GLU A 232 2.35 -12.58 -2.55
N THR A 233 1.15 -12.76 -2.02
CA THR A 233 0.83 -13.91 -1.17
C THR A 233 0.10 -15.01 -1.93
N ARG A 234 0.25 -16.25 -1.48
CA ARG A 234 -0.43 -17.43 -2.05
C ARG A 234 -1.90 -17.54 -1.60
N VAL A 235 -2.41 -16.57 -0.86
CA VAL A 235 -3.80 -16.56 -0.37
C VAL A 235 -4.72 -16.32 -1.56
N GLY A 236 -5.72 -17.18 -1.75
CA GLY A 236 -6.67 -17.07 -2.86
C GLY A 236 -7.41 -15.73 -2.81
N LYS A 237 -7.69 -15.12 -3.98
CA LYS A 237 -8.35 -13.82 -4.09
C LYS A 237 -9.74 -13.76 -3.46
N GLU A 238 -10.41 -14.91 -3.32
CA GLU A 238 -11.75 -15.01 -2.72
C GLU A 238 -11.70 -15.07 -1.17
N GLU A 239 -10.54 -15.36 -0.57
CA GLU A 239 -10.34 -15.45 0.88
C GLU A 239 -9.38 -14.39 1.43
N SER A 240 -9.16 -13.31 0.66
CA SER A 240 -8.25 -12.22 1.03
C SER A 240 -8.78 -11.45 2.24
N TYR A 241 -8.30 -11.78 3.44
CA TYR A 241 -8.69 -11.09 4.68
C TYR A 241 -8.33 -9.61 4.69
N ILE A 242 -7.25 -9.22 4.00
CA ILE A 242 -6.88 -7.80 3.88
C ILE A 242 -7.90 -7.03 3.05
N LYS A 243 -8.45 -7.64 2.00
CA LYS A 243 -9.51 -7.06 1.18
C LYS A 243 -10.81 -6.96 1.97
N LYS A 244 -11.18 -8.00 2.73
CA LYS A 244 -12.36 -7.95 3.62
C LYS A 244 -12.26 -6.82 4.64
N LEU A 245 -11.11 -6.67 5.30
CA LEU A 245 -10.87 -5.56 6.22
C LEU A 245 -10.98 -4.20 5.52
N PHE A 246 -10.49 -4.08 4.29
CA PHE A 246 -10.62 -2.85 3.51
C PHE A 246 -12.07 -2.52 3.14
N GLU A 247 -12.82 -3.49 2.61
CA GLU A 247 -14.22 -3.32 2.20
C GLU A 247 -15.14 -3.00 3.40
N GLU A 248 -14.83 -3.52 4.58
CA GLU A 248 -15.54 -3.23 5.84
C GLU A 248 -15.09 -1.89 6.50
N GLY A 249 -14.16 -1.15 5.90
CA GLY A 249 -13.65 0.11 6.47
C GLY A 249 -12.78 -0.07 7.72
N ARG A 250 -12.20 -1.27 7.91
CA ARG A 250 -11.40 -1.69 9.07
C ARG A 250 -9.89 -1.71 8.80
N LEU A 251 -9.46 -1.25 7.62
CA LEU A 251 -8.06 -1.06 7.24
C LEU A 251 -7.75 0.44 7.08
N SER A 252 -6.69 0.92 7.74
CA SER A 252 -6.23 2.30 7.61
C SER A 252 -4.73 2.37 7.34
N VAL A 253 -4.32 3.31 6.49
CA VAL A 253 -2.92 3.67 6.26
C VAL A 253 -2.73 5.08 6.81
N LEU A 254 -1.78 5.23 7.73
CA LEU A 254 -1.57 6.45 8.50
C LEU A 254 -0.10 6.87 8.45
N ASP A 255 0.15 8.18 8.51
CA ASP A 255 1.51 8.71 8.65
C ASP A 255 2.14 8.33 9.99
N PHE A 256 3.45 8.54 10.12
CA PHE A 256 4.10 8.44 11.42
C PHE A 256 3.43 9.40 12.39
N PRO A 257 3.14 8.95 13.60
CA PRO A 257 2.34 9.77 14.45
C PRO A 257 3.28 10.67 15.29
N GLU A 258 3.38 11.94 14.88
CA GLU A 258 4.45 12.87 15.31
C GLU A 258 4.00 13.96 16.31
N LYS A 259 2.72 14.35 16.37
CA LYS A 259 2.15 15.42 17.24
C LYS A 259 0.83 15.01 17.92
N GLN A 260 0.41 15.80 18.92
CA GLN A 260 -0.73 15.60 19.84
C GLN A 260 -1.79 14.63 19.30
N PHE A 261 -1.78 13.44 19.90
CA PHE A 261 -2.39 12.23 19.37
C PHE A 261 -3.84 12.08 19.83
N GLN A 262 -4.77 12.28 18.91
CA GLN A 262 -5.99 11.49 18.86
C GLN A 262 -5.96 10.76 17.53
N SER A 263 -5.58 9.48 17.54
CA SER A 263 -5.75 8.67 16.34
C SER A 263 -7.24 8.42 16.16
N GLU A 264 -7.73 8.48 14.92
CA GLU A 264 -9.09 8.00 14.61
C GLU A 264 -9.26 6.53 15.03
N SER A 265 -8.15 5.79 15.18
CA SER A 265 -8.06 4.41 15.67
C SER A 265 -8.11 4.25 17.21
N GLY A 266 -8.22 5.31 18.00
CA GLY A 266 -8.33 5.27 19.46
C GLY A 266 -7.10 5.71 20.26
N GLU A 267 -7.15 5.52 21.59
CA GLU A 267 -6.04 5.78 22.52
C GLU A 267 -4.88 4.82 22.23
N LEU A 268 -3.67 5.36 22.10
CA LEU A 268 -2.53 4.53 21.74
C LEU A 268 -1.90 3.83 22.92
N VAL A 269 -1.54 2.58 22.65
CA VAL A 269 -0.82 1.69 23.56
C VAL A 269 0.38 1.15 22.80
N ALA A 270 1.59 1.40 23.27
CA ALA A 270 2.78 0.83 22.66
C ALA A 270 3.10 -0.53 23.30
N THR A 271 3.29 -1.58 22.51
CA THR A 271 3.77 -2.86 23.04
C THR A 271 5.29 -2.81 23.29
N THR A 272 5.71 -3.30 24.45
CA THR A 272 7.13 -3.35 24.82
C THR A 272 7.35 -4.40 25.92
N PRO A 273 8.45 -5.18 25.88
CA PRO A 273 8.82 -6.08 26.98
C PRO A 273 9.18 -5.32 28.27
N HIS A 274 9.50 -4.02 28.17
CA HIS A 274 9.93 -3.20 29.29
C HIS A 274 9.07 -1.93 29.39
N PRO A 275 7.83 -2.04 29.90
CA PRO A 275 6.96 -0.88 30.04
C PRO A 275 7.48 0.07 31.13
N ASP A 276 7.52 1.36 30.83
CA ASP A 276 7.55 2.40 31.86
C ASP A 276 6.43 2.16 32.90
N PRO A 277 6.75 1.97 34.20
CA PRO A 277 5.76 1.69 35.24
C PRO A 277 4.63 2.72 35.33
N ARG A 278 4.91 3.99 35.00
CA ARG A 278 3.91 5.08 35.06
C ARG A 278 2.91 5.04 33.90
N LYS A 279 3.24 4.31 32.83
CA LYS A 279 2.44 4.18 31.62
C LYS A 279 1.83 2.79 31.46
N LYS A 280 2.19 1.84 32.33
CA LYS A 280 1.77 0.44 32.21
C LYS A 280 0.24 0.33 32.24
N ILE A 281 -0.32 -0.35 31.25
CA ILE A 281 -1.72 -0.74 31.19
C ILE A 281 -1.81 -2.26 31.05
N SER A 282 -2.81 -2.87 31.67
CA SER A 282 -3.08 -4.31 31.55
C SER A 282 -4.12 -4.60 30.47
N ILE A 283 -4.14 -5.83 29.98
CA ILE A 283 -5.11 -6.27 28.97
C ILE A 283 -6.54 -6.22 29.53
N GLU A 284 -6.73 -6.61 30.79
CA GLU A 284 -8.04 -6.56 31.45
C GLU A 284 -8.59 -5.14 31.47
N LYS A 285 -7.73 -4.15 31.78
CA LYS A 285 -8.12 -2.73 31.77
C LYS A 285 -8.49 -2.23 30.37
N ILE A 286 -7.80 -2.70 29.33
CA ILE A 286 -8.16 -2.40 27.94
C ILE A 286 -9.50 -3.06 27.60
N SER A 287 -9.71 -4.33 27.97
CA SER A 287 -10.91 -5.11 27.65
C SER A 287 -12.19 -4.59 28.31
N ILE A 288 -12.13 -4.07 29.53
CA ILE A 288 -13.32 -3.50 30.23
C ILE A 288 -13.57 -2.02 29.95
N SER A 289 -12.59 -1.30 29.39
CA SER A 289 -12.73 0.13 29.11
C SER A 289 -13.71 0.40 27.96
N ASN A 290 -14.43 1.52 28.01
CA ASN A 290 -15.29 2.01 26.93
C ASN A 290 -14.53 2.80 25.84
N SER A 291 -13.24 3.09 26.06
CA SER A 291 -12.39 3.74 25.06
C SER A 291 -12.04 2.79 23.91
N SER A 292 -11.90 3.35 22.70
CA SER A 292 -11.23 2.63 21.60
C SER A 292 -9.72 2.70 21.82
N PHE A 293 -9.00 1.62 21.48
CA PHE A 293 -7.54 1.54 21.62
C PHE A 293 -6.89 1.14 20.31
N CYS A 294 -5.69 1.68 20.06
CA CYS A 294 -4.82 1.23 18.99
C CYS A 294 -3.47 0.78 19.58
N LEU A 295 -3.19 -0.51 19.40
CA LEU A 295 -2.06 -1.19 20.00
C LEU A 295 -0.92 -1.27 18.99
N LEU A 296 0.04 -0.37 19.14
CA LEU A 296 1.20 -0.25 18.27
C LEU A 296 2.17 -1.40 18.52
N MET A 297 2.68 -1.97 17.43
CA MET A 297 3.72 -2.99 17.38
C MET A 297 4.76 -2.58 16.35
N GLY A 298 6.02 -2.44 16.77
CA GLY A 298 7.12 -2.19 15.86
C GLY A 298 7.45 -3.41 15.00
N LEU A 299 7.65 -3.21 13.70
CA LEU A 299 8.14 -4.28 12.83
C LEU A 299 9.63 -4.59 13.11
N GLY A 300 10.03 -5.83 12.88
CA GLY A 300 11.45 -6.22 12.94
C GLY A 300 12.04 -6.17 14.35
N ASN A 301 13.37 -6.30 14.44
CA ASN A 301 14.07 -6.48 15.71
C ASN A 301 14.22 -5.20 16.55
N GLN A 302 13.98 -4.02 15.98
CA GLN A 302 14.13 -2.75 16.67
C GLN A 302 12.91 -2.39 17.53
N GLY A 303 11.75 -2.99 17.26
CA GLY A 303 10.50 -2.64 17.93
C GLY A 303 10.13 -1.16 17.75
N ILE A 304 9.36 -0.61 18.68
CA ILE A 304 8.90 0.79 18.60
C ILE A 304 10.06 1.71 19.00
N PRO A 305 10.39 2.75 18.20
CA PRO A 305 11.44 3.71 18.54
C PRO A 305 11.23 4.38 19.90
N GLY A 306 12.31 4.57 20.68
CA GLY A 306 12.24 5.11 22.04
C GLY A 306 11.63 6.52 22.14
N ASN A 307 11.79 7.36 21.12
CA ASN A 307 11.13 8.66 21.04
C ASN A 307 9.60 8.54 20.90
N ILE A 308 9.10 7.48 20.27
CA ILE A 308 7.67 7.19 20.17
C ILE A 308 7.15 6.62 21.49
N LEU A 309 7.87 5.69 22.13
CA LEU A 309 7.53 5.18 23.48
C LEU A 309 7.38 6.33 24.50
N LYS A 310 8.25 7.34 24.44
CA LYS A 310 8.15 8.53 25.30
C LYS A 310 6.86 9.33 25.06
N LYS A 311 6.33 9.37 23.84
CA LYS A 311 5.13 10.13 23.46
C LYS A 311 3.83 9.38 23.71
N VAL A 312 3.81 8.06 23.59
CA VAL A 312 2.59 7.26 23.78
C VAL A 312 2.18 7.25 25.25
N LYS A 313 0.85 7.31 25.48
CA LYS A 313 0.24 7.40 26.81
C LYS A 313 0.38 6.12 27.62
N TYR A 314 0.17 4.97 26.98
CA TYR A 314 0.24 3.67 27.65
C TYR A 314 1.27 2.73 27.05
N HIS A 315 1.83 1.88 27.88
CA HIS A 315 2.67 0.76 27.49
C HIS A 315 2.02 -0.56 27.90
N LEU A 316 2.06 -1.55 27.01
CA LEU A 316 1.57 -2.89 27.26
C LEU A 316 2.69 -3.92 27.13
N GLU A 317 2.82 -4.79 28.12
CA GLU A 317 3.65 -5.98 28.07
C GLU A 317 2.73 -7.18 27.83
N LEU A 318 3.13 -8.13 26.96
CA LEU A 318 2.23 -9.17 26.48
C LEU A 318 2.40 -10.52 27.18
N THR A 319 3.57 -10.76 27.77
CA THR A 319 4.01 -12.08 28.25
C THR A 319 3.84 -12.28 29.76
N ASP A 320 3.60 -11.19 30.48
CA ASP A 320 3.64 -11.10 31.95
C ASP A 320 5.00 -11.51 32.55
N ARG A 321 6.04 -11.56 31.70
CA ARG A 321 7.40 -12.03 32.04
C ARG A 321 8.50 -11.15 31.46
N ASN A 322 8.15 -10.01 30.85
CA ASN A 322 9.08 -9.11 30.17
C ASN A 322 9.90 -9.80 29.06
N ILE A 323 9.34 -10.82 28.41
CA ILE A 323 10.03 -11.57 27.34
C ILE A 323 9.69 -10.92 26.00
N PRO A 324 10.70 -10.48 25.21
CA PRO A 324 10.44 -9.98 23.87
C PRO A 324 9.95 -11.11 22.96
N LEU A 325 8.89 -10.85 22.20
CA LEU A 325 8.37 -11.74 21.19
C LEU A 325 8.68 -11.20 19.79
N GLU A 326 8.88 -12.10 18.82
CA GLU A 326 8.88 -11.70 17.40
C GLU A 326 7.52 -11.08 17.04
N THR A 327 7.52 -10.09 16.15
CA THR A 327 6.32 -9.30 15.84
C THR A 327 5.11 -10.17 15.48
N CYS A 328 5.27 -11.23 14.68
CA CYS A 328 4.15 -12.09 14.30
C CYS A 328 3.63 -12.93 15.45
N THR A 329 4.50 -13.43 16.32
CA THR A 329 4.08 -14.09 17.57
C THR A 329 3.34 -13.11 18.48
N ALA A 330 3.86 -11.90 18.62
CA ALA A 330 3.22 -10.85 19.42
C ALA A 330 1.82 -10.50 18.89
N MET A 331 1.64 -10.36 17.57
CA MET A 331 0.34 -10.13 16.93
C MET A 331 -0.68 -11.23 17.28
N GLY A 332 -0.26 -12.50 17.24
CA GLY A 332 -1.11 -13.64 17.59
C GLY A 332 -1.54 -13.63 19.06
N VAL A 333 -0.59 -13.40 19.98
CA VAL A 333 -0.88 -13.28 21.42
C VAL A 333 -1.84 -12.12 21.69
N LEU A 334 -1.61 -10.97 21.04
CA LEU A 334 -2.48 -9.81 21.18
C LEU A 334 -3.90 -10.11 20.72
N ALA A 335 -4.03 -10.70 19.53
CA ALA A 335 -5.33 -11.02 18.96
C ALA A 335 -6.10 -12.01 19.84
N ALA A 336 -5.43 -13.05 20.34
CA ALA A 336 -6.06 -14.02 21.23
C ALA A 336 -6.49 -13.44 22.59
N LYS A 337 -5.77 -12.43 23.11
CA LYS A 337 -6.05 -11.83 24.42
C LYS A 337 -7.08 -10.67 24.37
N LEU A 338 -7.27 -10.02 23.22
CA LEU A 338 -8.14 -8.83 23.07
C LEU A 338 -9.29 -8.99 22.08
N GLY A 339 -9.25 -10.05 21.27
CA GLY A 339 -10.29 -10.40 20.31
C GLY A 339 -11.49 -11.11 20.91
#